data_AF-A0A948XH65-F1
#
_entry.id   AF-A0A948XH65-F1
#
_cell.length_a   1.000
_cell.length_b   1.000
_cell.length_c   1.000
_cell.angle_alpha   90.00
_cell.angle_beta   90.00
_cell.angle_gamma   90.00
#
_symmetry.space_group_name_H-M   'P 1'
#
loop_
_entity.id
_entity.type
_entity.pdbx_description
1 polymer ?
#
loop_
_entity_poly.entity_id
_entity_poly.type
_entity_poly.pdbx_seq_one_letter_code
_entity_poly.pdbx_strand_id
1 'polypeptide(L)'
;MKQSKKPTFLHYLYAKLPNNYELKAAITETISWLRKFFSTERWRYALFGLLLGIIIAYLIMPETSSASFWTLAGVLLSFMFGSSWLYLNNSWKRFRKQSSLGKLLGPIYDIGGTCTIFVSEYWRDIIKGNLYKYDKSDELVGTSRVMGTGDSTALPYIYGLLMKAGKSYKELSIVKSYIDFESKWSNNFISIGGITNKATAQLMGSYRDKLTYYFSEDGNCIIKDYGHYKRYLKVDNNHDYGIIIKLTGLNHTNRVLFIIAGIQDLGTSGAAYYLFDQASELADRYGNDDFALVIGAKKEIGDTSAFEVNFEEKSRVFIINGE
;
A
#
# COMPACT_ATOMS: atom_id res chain seq x y z
N MET A 1 9.79 33.30 4.24
CA MET A 1 9.30 33.67 5.60
C MET A 1 9.24 32.40 6.46
N LYS A 2 10.05 32.29 7.52
CA LYS A 2 9.93 31.19 8.50
C LYS A 2 8.71 31.48 9.38
N GLN A 3 7.65 30.68 9.26
CA GLN A 3 6.52 30.76 10.19
C GLN A 3 7.01 30.41 11.59
N SER A 4 7.03 31.41 12.47
CA SER A 4 7.25 31.22 13.91
C SER A 4 6.11 30.36 14.46
N LYS A 5 6.41 29.12 14.87
CA LYS A 5 5.44 28.25 15.53
C LYS A 5 5.04 28.91 16.85
N LYS A 6 3.75 29.24 17.00
CA LYS A 6 3.21 29.76 18.27
C LYS A 6 3.61 28.81 19.42
N PRO A 7 4.13 29.34 20.54
CA PRO A 7 4.51 28.51 21.68
C PRO A 7 3.28 27.77 22.20
N THR A 8 3.46 26.48 22.48
CA THR A 8 2.41 25.66 23.09
C THR A 8 2.21 26.05 24.55
N PHE A 9 1.02 25.78 25.12
CA PHE A 9 0.69 26.04 26.53
C PHE A 9 1.76 25.52 27.51
N LEU A 10 2.41 24.40 27.18
CA LEU A 10 3.54 23.84 27.93
C LEU A 10 4.79 24.74 27.97
N HIS A 11 5.09 25.47 26.90
CA HIS A 11 6.20 26.46 26.90
C HIS A 11 5.90 27.64 27.83
N TYR A 12 4.62 28.03 27.92
CA TYR A 12 4.20 29.12 28.80
C TYR A 12 4.33 28.74 30.28
N LEU A 13 3.97 27.51 30.64
CA LEU A 13 4.18 26.96 31.98
C LEU A 13 5.67 26.82 32.33
N TYR A 14 6.48 26.38 31.37
CA TYR A 14 7.93 26.21 31.58
C TYR A 14 8.64 27.55 31.87
N ALA A 15 8.20 28.64 31.23
CA ALA A 15 8.77 29.97 31.41
C ALA A 15 8.46 30.61 32.79
N LYS A 16 7.43 30.13 33.49
CA LYS A 16 7.03 30.66 34.81
C LYS A 16 7.66 29.93 36.01
N LEU A 17 8.48 28.90 35.78
CA LEU A 17 9.07 28.13 36.87
C LEU A 17 10.30 28.84 37.50
N PRO A 18 10.51 28.72 38.83
CA PRO A 18 11.70 29.24 39.51
C PRO A 18 13.00 28.72 38.87
N ASN A 19 14.09 29.47 38.99
CA ASN A 19 15.40 29.15 38.43
C ASN A 19 16.14 28.04 39.19
N ASN A 20 15.43 26.95 39.52
CA ASN A 20 16.02 25.73 40.06
C ASN A 20 16.28 24.76 38.90
N TYR A 21 17.56 24.48 38.63
CA TYR A 21 18.00 23.65 37.51
C TYR A 21 17.51 22.19 37.64
N GLU A 22 17.52 21.64 38.85
CA GLU A 22 17.06 20.27 39.12
C GLU A 22 15.55 20.13 38.88
N LEU A 23 14.77 21.12 39.31
CA LEU A 23 13.32 21.16 39.08
C LEU A 23 12.99 21.23 37.58
N LYS A 24 13.73 22.04 36.81
CA LYS A 24 13.56 22.15 35.35
C LYS A 24 13.91 20.85 34.64
N ALA A 25 14.97 20.15 35.05
CA ALA A 25 15.34 18.85 34.49
C ALA A 25 14.24 17.80 34.76
N ALA A 26 13.78 17.68 36.01
CA ALA A 26 12.72 16.75 36.40
C ALA A 26 11.40 17.01 35.64
N ILE A 27 11.02 18.28 35.47
CA ILE A 27 9.81 18.65 34.71
C ILE A 27 9.98 18.36 33.22
N THR A 28 11.17 18.58 32.65
CA THR A 28 11.42 18.28 31.23
C THR A 28 11.37 16.79 30.96
N GLU A 29 11.94 15.98 31.84
CA GLU A 29 11.89 14.52 31.78
C GLU A 29 10.46 14.02 31.95
N THR A 30 9.71 14.58 32.91
CA THR A 30 8.28 14.27 33.12
C THR A 30 7.43 14.65 31.91
N ILE A 31 7.65 15.82 31.30
CA ILE A 31 6.93 16.24 30.08
C ILE A 31 7.30 15.36 28.88
N SER A 32 8.58 14.98 28.75
CA SER A 32 9.03 14.06 27.71
C SER A 32 8.39 12.68 27.88
N TRP A 33 8.37 12.18 29.11
CA TRP A 33 7.70 10.94 29.49
C TRP A 33 6.20 11.02 29.22
N LEU A 34 5.51 12.06 29.67
CA LEU A 34 4.08 12.28 29.41
C LEU A 34 3.80 12.39 27.91
N ARG A 35 4.63 13.07 27.12
CA ARG A 35 4.49 13.11 25.66
C ARG A 35 4.62 11.72 25.04
N LYS A 36 5.60 10.94 25.47
CA LYS A 36 5.83 9.57 24.99
C LYS A 36 4.72 8.62 25.46
N PHE A 37 4.16 8.88 26.63
CA PHE A 37 3.04 8.15 27.20
C PHE A 37 1.76 8.44 26.40
N PHE A 38 1.37 9.72 26.28
CA PHE A 38 0.20 10.18 25.51
C PHE A 38 0.32 10.05 23.99
N SER A 39 1.52 9.82 23.43
CA SER A 39 1.69 9.60 21.98
C SER A 39 1.28 8.20 21.54
N THR A 40 1.14 7.25 22.44
CA THR A 40 0.66 5.91 22.09
C THR A 40 -0.86 5.93 21.87
N GLU A 41 -1.33 5.27 20.81
CA GLU A 41 -2.77 5.23 20.46
C GLU A 41 -3.66 4.83 21.65
N ARG A 42 -3.14 3.98 22.55
CA ARG A 42 -3.84 3.51 23.76
C ARG A 42 -4.35 4.65 24.65
N TRP A 43 -3.56 5.71 24.83
CA TRP A 43 -3.97 6.81 25.71
C TRP A 43 -4.98 7.75 25.08
N ARG A 44 -5.00 7.88 23.76
CA ARG A 44 -6.06 8.65 23.08
C ARG A 44 -7.42 8.03 23.34
N TYR A 45 -7.52 6.70 23.29
CA TYR A 45 -8.75 5.99 23.60
C TYR A 45 -9.10 6.04 25.09
N ALA A 46 -8.11 5.92 25.98
CA ALA A 46 -8.34 6.07 27.43
C ALA A 46 -8.85 7.47 27.79
N LEU A 47 -8.26 8.52 27.20
CA LEU A 47 -8.66 9.91 27.44
C LEU A 47 -10.05 10.20 26.85
N PHE A 48 -10.35 9.66 25.66
CA PHE A 48 -11.67 9.76 25.06
C PHE A 48 -12.73 9.04 25.91
N GLY A 49 -12.44 7.82 26.38
CA GLY A 49 -13.29 7.08 27.32
C GLY A 49 -13.50 7.85 28.62
N LEU A 50 -12.46 8.50 29.14
CA LEU A 50 -12.52 9.37 30.32
C LEU A 50 -13.43 10.57 30.14
N LEU A 51 -13.27 11.30 29.04
CA LEU A 51 -14.13 12.44 28.72
C LEU A 51 -15.59 12.01 28.52
N LEU A 52 -15.82 10.93 27.78
CA LEU A 52 -17.17 10.40 27.55
C LEU A 52 -17.82 9.95 28.86
N GLY A 53 -17.08 9.26 29.74
CA GLY A 53 -17.58 8.83 31.04
C GLY A 53 -17.94 10.00 31.96
N ILE A 54 -17.14 11.07 31.98
CA ILE A 54 -17.47 12.30 32.71
C ILE A 54 -18.73 12.96 32.16
N ILE A 55 -18.87 13.06 30.83
CA ILE A 55 -20.06 13.65 30.19
C ILE A 55 -21.32 12.83 30.54
N ILE A 56 -21.25 11.50 30.43
CA ILE A 56 -22.37 10.61 30.75
C ILE A 56 -22.73 10.72 32.24
N ALA A 57 -21.74 10.73 33.14
CA ALA A 57 -21.98 10.90 34.57
C ALA A 57 -22.68 12.24 34.86
N TYR A 58 -22.23 13.33 34.21
CA TYR A 58 -22.85 14.65 34.35
C TYR A 58 -24.29 14.69 33.84
N LEU A 59 -24.59 14.01 32.73
CA LEU A 59 -25.94 13.96 32.15
C LEU A 59 -26.93 13.14 32.98
N ILE A 60 -26.46 12.16 33.74
CA ILE A 60 -27.29 11.25 34.54
C ILE A 60 -27.42 11.73 36.00
N MET A 61 -26.58 12.68 36.43
CA MET A 61 -26.52 13.14 37.82
C MET A 61 -27.86 13.70 38.33
N PRO A 62 -28.50 13.05 39.32
CA PRO A 62 -29.58 13.66 40.10
C PRO A 62 -28.99 14.75 41.00
N GLU A 63 -29.67 15.89 41.13
CA GLU A 63 -29.25 17.05 41.94
C GLU A 63 -28.89 16.72 43.40
N THR A 64 -29.35 15.59 43.92
CA THR A 64 -29.22 15.19 45.34
C THR A 64 -28.02 14.27 45.64
N SER A 65 -27.20 13.93 44.65
CA SER A 65 -26.13 12.93 44.83
C SER A 65 -24.78 13.55 45.20
N SER A 66 -23.97 12.85 46.00
CA SER A 66 -22.60 13.30 46.30
C SER A 66 -21.73 13.27 45.04
N ALA A 67 -21.07 14.40 44.75
CA ALA A 67 -20.19 14.55 43.59
C ALA A 67 -19.03 13.53 43.57
N SER A 68 -18.62 13.03 44.74
CA SER A 68 -17.58 12.01 44.90
C SER A 68 -17.98 10.63 44.38
N PHE A 69 -19.26 10.24 44.50
CA PHE A 69 -19.73 8.95 44.00
C PHE A 69 -19.72 8.92 42.46
N TRP A 70 -20.25 9.96 41.83
CA TRP A 70 -20.36 10.05 40.36
C TRP A 70 -19.01 10.25 39.67
N THR A 71 -18.06 10.93 40.30
CA THR A 71 -16.69 11.00 39.79
C THR A 71 -16.03 9.62 39.80
N LEU A 72 -16.20 8.84 40.87
CA LEU A 72 -15.67 7.48 40.95
C LEU A 72 -16.33 6.54 39.92
N ALA A 73 -17.66 6.63 39.76
CA ALA A 73 -18.41 5.90 38.75
C ALA A 73 -17.99 6.28 37.32
N GLY A 74 -17.78 7.57 37.06
CA GLY A 74 -17.27 8.08 35.79
C GLY A 74 -15.90 7.52 35.46
N VAL A 75 -14.96 7.52 36.41
CA VAL A 75 -13.62 6.92 36.22
C VAL A 75 -13.70 5.42 35.92
N LEU A 76 -14.54 4.67 36.63
CA LEU A 76 -14.72 3.23 36.40
C LEU A 76 -15.32 2.94 35.01
N LEU A 77 -16.39 3.65 34.63
CA LEU A 77 -17.00 3.54 33.29
C LEU A 77 -15.98 3.85 32.20
N SER A 78 -15.17 4.89 32.40
CA SER A 78 -14.14 5.30 31.47
C SER A 78 -13.09 4.22 31.23
N PHE A 79 -12.69 3.54 32.31
CA PHE A 79 -11.76 2.41 32.22
C PHE A 79 -12.38 1.21 31.49
N MET A 80 -13.66 0.91 31.78
CA MET A 80 -14.41 -0.16 31.10
C MET A 80 -14.60 0.12 29.61
N PHE A 81 -14.99 1.34 29.23
CA PHE A 81 -15.14 1.73 27.83
C PHE A 81 -13.80 1.79 27.12
N GLY A 82 -12.74 2.33 27.75
CA GLY A 82 -11.41 2.37 27.15
C GLY A 82 -10.83 0.99 26.87
N SER A 83 -10.96 0.05 27.81
CA SER A 83 -10.52 -1.34 27.64
C SER A 83 -11.38 -2.10 26.64
N SER A 84 -12.71 -1.95 26.71
CA SER A 84 -13.65 -2.56 25.75
C SER A 84 -13.42 -2.04 24.33
N TRP A 85 -13.15 -0.74 24.17
CA TRP A 85 -12.84 -0.14 22.87
C TRP A 85 -11.52 -0.65 22.29
N LEU A 86 -10.48 -0.82 23.11
CA LEU A 86 -9.23 -1.45 22.67
C LEU A 86 -9.47 -2.89 22.21
N TYR A 87 -10.29 -3.66 22.95
CA TYR A 87 -10.64 -5.03 22.58
C TYR A 87 -11.47 -5.07 21.30
N LEU A 88 -12.48 -4.20 21.17
CA LEU A 88 -13.29 -4.03 19.96
C LEU A 88 -12.42 -3.62 18.77
N ASN A 89 -11.53 -2.64 18.91
CA ASN A 89 -10.64 -2.20 17.84
C ASN A 89 -9.71 -3.33 17.39
N ASN A 90 -9.12 -4.09 18.32
CA ASN A 90 -8.29 -5.25 17.97
C ASN A 90 -9.11 -6.36 17.31
N SER A 91 -10.30 -6.64 17.81
CA SER A 91 -11.22 -7.62 17.23
C SER A 91 -11.68 -7.20 15.84
N TRP A 92 -11.93 -5.91 15.64
CA TRP A 92 -12.33 -5.35 14.36
C TRP A 92 -11.16 -5.32 13.36
N LYS A 93 -9.93 -5.05 13.81
CA LYS A 93 -8.71 -5.23 13.00
C LYS A 93 -8.57 -6.69 12.56
N ARG A 94 -8.79 -7.66 13.46
CA ARG A 94 -8.77 -9.09 13.12
C ARG A 94 -9.88 -9.47 12.13
N PHE A 95 -11.10 -9.01 12.38
CA PHE A 95 -12.24 -9.25 11.49
C PHE A 95 -12.01 -8.67 10.11
N ARG A 96 -11.46 -7.45 10.02
CA ARG A 96 -11.07 -6.83 8.75
C ARG A 96 -9.94 -7.59 8.06
N LYS A 97 -8.92 -8.07 8.78
CA LYS A 97 -7.89 -8.96 8.21
C LYS A 97 -8.49 -10.27 7.66
N GLN A 98 -9.59 -10.74 8.24
CA GLN A 98 -10.32 -11.90 7.73
C GLN A 98 -11.26 -11.60 6.55
N SER A 99 -11.49 -10.32 6.22
CA SER A 99 -12.18 -9.97 4.98
C SER A 99 -11.41 -10.53 3.78
N SER A 100 -12.12 -10.89 2.70
CA SER A 100 -11.49 -11.42 1.48
C SER A 100 -10.34 -10.51 1.03
N LEU A 101 -10.56 -9.20 0.97
CA LEU A 101 -9.51 -8.24 0.59
C LEU A 101 -8.31 -8.22 1.56
N GLY A 102 -8.56 -8.39 2.86
CA GLY A 102 -7.53 -8.48 3.89
C GLY A 102 -6.64 -9.72 3.72
N LYS A 103 -7.24 -10.85 3.33
CA LYS A 103 -6.48 -12.05 2.96
C LYS A 103 -5.60 -11.76 1.74
N LEU A 104 -6.21 -11.34 0.63
CA LEU A 104 -5.49 -11.09 -0.65
C LEU A 104 -4.31 -10.14 -0.50
N LEU A 105 -4.50 -9.00 0.16
CA LEU A 105 -3.48 -7.97 0.31
C LEU A 105 -2.49 -8.27 1.44
N GLY A 106 -2.85 -9.13 2.40
CA GLY A 106 -2.00 -9.48 3.54
C GLY A 106 -1.57 -8.25 4.34
N PRO A 107 -0.28 -8.08 4.70
CA PRO A 107 0.22 -6.92 5.44
C PRO A 107 0.04 -5.58 4.71
N ILE A 108 -0.19 -5.57 3.38
CA ILE A 108 -0.56 -4.33 2.68
C ILE A 108 -1.86 -3.79 3.25
N TYR A 109 -2.80 -4.63 3.71
CA TYR A 109 -4.09 -4.18 4.25
C TYR A 109 -3.97 -3.43 5.59
N ASP A 110 -2.88 -3.58 6.33
CA ASP A 110 -2.76 -3.05 7.70
C ASP A 110 -2.77 -1.52 7.75
N ILE A 111 -3.76 -0.95 8.44
CA ILE A 111 -3.86 0.50 8.68
C ILE A 111 -2.62 0.98 9.43
N GLY A 112 -1.94 2.00 8.90
CA GLY A 112 -0.67 2.54 9.36
C GLY A 112 0.56 1.92 8.70
N GLY A 113 0.41 0.79 8.01
CA GLY A 113 1.49 0.18 7.22
C GLY A 113 1.74 0.97 5.93
N THR A 114 2.99 1.32 5.66
CA THR A 114 3.39 1.96 4.40
C THR A 114 3.33 0.94 3.26
N CYS A 115 2.70 1.31 2.15
CA CYS A 115 2.75 0.57 0.90
C CYS A 115 3.52 1.40 -0.12
N THR A 116 4.55 0.81 -0.71
CA THR A 116 5.32 1.46 -1.77
C THR A 116 4.85 0.93 -3.11
N ILE A 117 4.38 1.82 -3.99
CA ILE A 117 4.02 1.50 -5.36
C ILE A 117 5.15 1.98 -6.24
N PHE A 118 5.76 1.09 -7.01
CA PHE A 118 6.77 1.45 -7.97
C PHE A 118 6.22 1.47 -9.38
N VAL A 119 6.46 2.59 -10.05
CA VAL A 119 6.11 2.78 -11.45
C VAL A 119 7.33 3.39 -12.13
N SER A 120 7.92 2.68 -13.09
CA SER A 120 9.14 3.15 -13.74
C SER A 120 8.91 4.47 -14.46
N GLU A 121 9.75 5.46 -14.19
CA GLU A 121 9.87 6.62 -15.08
C GLU A 121 10.75 6.26 -16.27
N TYR A 122 10.26 6.53 -17.48
CA TYR A 122 11.14 6.63 -18.64
C TYR A 122 11.66 8.05 -18.74
N TRP A 123 12.98 8.16 -18.86
CA TRP A 123 13.59 9.31 -19.50
C TRP A 123 13.27 9.20 -20.99
N ARG A 124 12.35 10.02 -21.49
CA ARG A 124 12.37 10.30 -22.92
C ARG A 124 13.60 11.16 -23.16
N ASP A 125 14.65 10.61 -23.76
CA ASP A 125 15.72 11.40 -24.41
C ASP A 125 15.21 12.14 -25.68
N ILE A 126 13.94 12.55 -25.68
CA ILE A 126 13.24 13.31 -26.70
C ILE A 126 12.68 14.49 -25.90
N ILE A 127 13.31 15.66 -25.83
CA ILE A 127 13.52 16.59 -26.94
C ILE A 127 14.77 17.46 -26.65
N LYS A 128 15.89 17.22 -27.34
CA LYS A 128 16.96 18.22 -27.57
C LYS A 128 16.59 19.22 -28.68
N GLY A 129 15.30 19.46 -28.91
CA GLY A 129 14.78 20.34 -29.96
C GLY A 129 13.68 21.25 -29.44
N ASN A 130 14.05 22.39 -28.87
CA ASN A 130 13.16 23.54 -28.63
C ASN A 130 11.83 23.20 -27.94
N LEU A 131 11.86 22.94 -26.64
CA LEU A 131 10.66 23.09 -25.81
C LEU A 131 10.27 24.57 -25.82
N TYR A 132 9.19 24.87 -26.54
CA TYR A 132 8.52 26.16 -26.50
C TYR A 132 8.21 26.53 -25.05
N LYS A 133 8.69 27.72 -24.64
CA LYS A 133 8.16 28.42 -23.47
C LYS A 133 6.70 28.76 -23.76
N TYR A 134 5.78 27.98 -23.21
CA TYR A 134 4.40 28.41 -23.04
C TYR A 134 4.30 29.18 -21.73
N ASP A 135 3.98 30.47 -21.83
CA ASP A 135 3.86 31.40 -20.73
C ASP A 135 2.43 31.33 -20.15
N LYS A 136 2.35 31.21 -18.82
CA LYS A 136 1.20 31.50 -17.94
C LYS A 136 -0.17 30.88 -18.25
N SER A 137 -0.37 29.66 -17.78
CA SER A 137 -1.53 29.31 -16.92
C SER A 137 -1.24 27.97 -16.24
N ASP A 138 -1.82 27.74 -15.05
CA ASP A 138 -1.56 26.60 -14.15
C ASP A 138 -2.01 25.23 -14.71
N GLU A 139 -1.46 24.81 -15.86
CA GLU A 139 -1.61 23.46 -16.40
C GLU A 139 -0.27 22.73 -16.44
N LEU A 140 -0.29 21.47 -15.98
CA LEU A 140 0.84 20.55 -15.94
C LEU A 140 1.45 20.35 -17.33
N VAL A 141 2.41 21.19 -17.71
CA VAL A 141 3.23 21.00 -18.92
C VAL A 141 4.69 20.82 -18.53
N GLY A 142 5.19 19.61 -18.79
CA GLY A 142 6.63 19.34 -18.87
C GLY A 142 7.25 18.61 -17.68
N THR A 143 6.76 17.41 -17.32
CA THR A 143 7.65 16.48 -16.63
C THR A 143 8.56 15.86 -17.68
N SER A 144 9.88 16.02 -17.55
CA SER A 144 10.93 15.34 -18.36
C SER A 144 10.90 13.81 -18.25
N ARG A 145 9.88 13.28 -17.60
CA ARG A 145 9.67 11.91 -17.17
C ARG A 145 8.26 11.54 -17.59
N VAL A 146 8.15 10.57 -18.49
CA VAL A 146 6.88 10.08 -19.03
C VAL A 146 6.72 8.64 -18.55
N MET A 147 5.54 8.31 -18.03
CA MET A 147 5.18 6.92 -17.72
C MET A 147 4.64 6.25 -18.99
N GLY A 148 4.81 4.94 -19.11
CA GLY A 148 4.11 4.18 -20.16
C GLY A 148 2.60 4.37 -20.02
N THR A 149 1.87 4.39 -21.14
CA THR A 149 0.41 4.58 -21.11
C THR A 149 -0.24 3.49 -20.26
N GLY A 150 0.15 2.22 -20.47
CA GLY A 150 -0.32 1.09 -19.67
C GLY A 150 -0.08 1.25 -18.18
N ASP A 151 1.12 1.66 -17.79
CA ASP A 151 1.51 1.87 -16.39
C ASP A 151 0.70 3.01 -15.74
N SER A 152 0.47 4.09 -16.49
CA SER A 152 -0.32 5.24 -16.03
C SER A 152 -1.79 4.89 -15.84
N THR A 153 -2.35 4.02 -16.68
CA THR A 153 -3.72 3.51 -16.57
C THR A 153 -3.86 2.45 -15.47
N ALA A 154 -2.83 1.63 -15.25
CA ALA A 154 -2.81 0.64 -14.18
C ALA A 154 -2.86 1.29 -12.78
N LEU A 155 -2.17 2.42 -12.60
CA LEU A 155 -2.01 3.07 -11.31
C LEU A 155 -3.35 3.43 -10.62
N PRO A 156 -4.34 4.07 -11.29
CA PRO A 156 -5.68 4.28 -10.73
C PRO A 156 -6.39 3.02 -10.23
N TYR A 157 -6.28 1.88 -10.91
CA TYR A 157 -6.91 0.62 -10.45
C TYR A 157 -6.27 0.14 -9.14
N ILE A 158 -4.95 0.24 -9.03
CA ILE A 158 -4.23 -0.11 -7.81
C ILE A 158 -4.54 0.85 -6.67
N TYR A 159 -4.65 2.15 -6.96
CA TYR A 159 -5.17 3.10 -5.98
C TYR A 159 -6.58 2.73 -5.54
N GLY A 160 -7.49 2.45 -6.48
CA GLY A 160 -8.86 2.04 -6.18
C GLY A 160 -8.92 0.79 -5.30
N LEU A 161 -8.07 -0.20 -5.57
CA LEU A 161 -7.96 -1.43 -4.79
C LEU A 161 -7.51 -1.15 -3.36
N LEU A 162 -6.47 -0.32 -3.18
CA LEU A 162 -5.94 0.03 -1.87
C LEU A 162 -6.90 0.94 -1.08
N MET A 163 -7.61 1.84 -1.76
CA MET A 163 -8.65 2.66 -1.14
C MET A 163 -9.86 1.81 -0.71
N LYS A 164 -10.26 0.80 -1.50
CA LYS A 164 -11.25 -0.24 -1.08
C LYS A 164 -10.78 -0.98 0.17
N ALA A 165 -9.47 -1.14 0.36
CA ALA A 165 -8.85 -1.69 1.58
C ALA A 165 -8.80 -0.72 2.76
N GLY A 166 -9.25 0.53 2.59
CA GLY A 166 -9.25 1.55 3.63
C GLY A 166 -7.91 2.27 3.80
N LYS A 167 -6.98 2.14 2.83
CA LYS A 167 -5.77 2.97 2.82
C LYS A 167 -6.10 4.41 2.53
N SER A 168 -5.33 5.30 3.13
CA SER A 168 -5.28 6.71 2.79
C SER A 168 -4.11 7.01 1.86
N TYR A 169 -4.22 8.07 1.07
CA TYR A 169 -3.15 8.56 0.20
C TYR A 169 -1.83 8.85 0.95
N LYS A 170 -1.87 9.11 2.26
CA LYS A 170 -0.69 9.37 3.09
C LYS A 170 0.11 8.11 3.41
N GLU A 171 -0.53 6.94 3.33
CA GLU A 171 0.09 5.64 3.57
C GLU A 171 0.68 5.02 2.30
N LEU A 172 0.42 5.66 1.15
CA LEU A 172 0.87 5.23 -0.16
C LEU A 172 2.05 6.09 -0.61
N SER A 173 3.18 5.45 -0.88
CA SER A 173 4.35 6.12 -1.46
C SER A 173 4.53 5.65 -2.89
N ILE A 174 4.34 6.54 -3.86
CA ILE A 174 4.81 6.27 -5.23
C ILE A 174 6.31 6.47 -5.26
N VAL A 175 7.02 5.50 -5.82
CA VAL A 175 8.43 5.58 -6.13
C VAL A 175 8.61 5.37 -7.62
N LYS A 176 9.52 6.15 -8.20
CA LYS A 176 9.70 6.19 -9.64
C LYS A 176 11.14 5.95 -10.09
N SER A 177 12.10 6.23 -9.21
CA SER A 177 13.51 5.93 -9.44
C SER A 177 13.88 4.60 -8.79
N TYR A 178 14.71 3.84 -9.48
CA TYR A 178 15.19 2.55 -8.99
C TYR A 178 16.02 2.68 -7.70
N ILE A 179 16.75 3.79 -7.52
CA ILE A 179 17.51 4.06 -6.28
C ILE A 179 16.58 4.22 -5.08
N ASP A 180 15.50 4.99 -5.25
CA ASP A 180 14.48 5.13 -4.20
C ASP A 180 13.79 3.81 -3.90
N PHE A 181 13.66 2.94 -4.91
CA PHE A 181 13.11 1.60 -4.75
C PHE A 181 13.97 0.75 -3.82
N GLU A 182 15.28 0.67 -4.07
CA GLU A 182 16.20 -0.09 -3.22
C GLU A 182 16.15 0.38 -1.76
N SER A 183 16.07 1.70 -1.54
CA SER A 183 15.96 2.27 -0.19
C SER A 183 14.68 1.88 0.56
N LYS A 184 13.62 1.51 -0.18
CA LYS A 184 12.30 1.13 0.35
C LYS A 184 11.97 -0.34 0.16
N TRP A 185 12.95 -1.16 -0.21
CA TRP A 185 12.83 -2.61 -0.30
C TRP A 185 12.35 -3.26 1.00
N SER A 186 12.49 -2.53 2.12
CA SER A 186 12.01 -2.91 3.44
C SER A 186 10.48 -2.87 3.65
N ASN A 187 9.72 -2.32 2.70
CA ASN A 187 8.27 -2.12 2.80
C ASN A 187 7.46 -3.22 2.09
N ASN A 188 6.14 -3.22 2.28
CA ASN A 188 5.25 -3.91 1.35
C ASN A 188 5.24 -3.19 0.00
N PHE A 189 5.15 -3.95 -1.08
CA PHE A 189 5.51 -3.45 -2.39
C PHE A 189 4.55 -3.87 -3.49
N ILE A 190 4.28 -2.96 -4.42
CA ILE A 190 3.57 -3.22 -5.67
C ILE A 190 4.42 -2.67 -6.82
N SER A 191 4.92 -3.54 -7.69
CA SER A 191 5.62 -3.14 -8.92
C SER A 191 4.62 -3.10 -10.07
N ILE A 192 4.56 -1.98 -10.79
CA ILE A 192 3.75 -1.80 -12.00
C ILE A 192 4.69 -1.62 -13.21
N GLY A 193 4.45 -2.40 -14.25
CA GLY A 193 5.13 -2.30 -15.54
C GLY A 193 5.98 -3.53 -15.89
N GLY A 194 6.17 -3.77 -17.19
CA GLY A 194 6.81 -4.95 -17.79
C GLY A 194 8.32 -5.07 -17.59
N ILE A 195 8.99 -5.86 -18.44
CA ILE A 195 10.44 -6.13 -18.34
C ILE A 195 11.32 -4.88 -18.48
N THR A 196 10.80 -3.85 -19.13
CA THR A 196 11.49 -2.58 -19.32
C THR A 196 11.54 -1.74 -18.03
N ASN A 197 10.71 -2.09 -17.03
CA ASN A 197 10.83 -1.62 -15.66
C ASN A 197 11.94 -2.41 -14.94
N LYS A 198 13.05 -1.73 -14.61
CA LYS A 198 14.22 -2.35 -13.95
C LYS A 198 13.89 -3.04 -12.62
N ALA A 199 13.00 -2.47 -11.81
CA ALA A 199 12.59 -3.08 -10.55
C ALA A 199 11.80 -4.36 -10.82
N THR A 200 10.82 -4.34 -11.72
CA THR A 200 10.09 -5.56 -12.14
C THR A 200 11.04 -6.62 -12.67
N ALA A 201 11.96 -6.26 -13.58
CA ALA A 201 12.91 -7.20 -14.16
C ALA A 201 13.82 -7.85 -13.10
N GLN A 202 14.38 -7.04 -12.19
CA GLN A 202 15.20 -7.54 -11.10
C GLN A 202 14.41 -8.43 -10.13
N LEU A 203 13.17 -8.03 -9.80
CA LEU A 203 12.26 -8.81 -8.97
C LEU A 203 12.00 -10.20 -9.57
N MET A 204 11.64 -10.23 -10.84
CA MET A 204 11.37 -11.49 -11.54
C MET A 204 12.63 -12.34 -11.69
N GLY A 205 13.79 -11.72 -11.91
CA GLY A 205 15.08 -12.43 -11.95
C GLY A 205 15.48 -13.02 -10.59
N SER A 206 15.32 -12.25 -9.51
CA SER A 206 15.70 -12.65 -8.14
C SER A 206 14.84 -13.80 -7.60
N TYR A 207 13.60 -13.92 -8.09
CA TYR A 207 12.66 -14.96 -7.68
C TYR A 207 12.39 -15.98 -8.78
N ARG A 208 13.20 -16.01 -9.84
CA ARG A 208 12.95 -16.83 -11.04
C ARG A 208 12.63 -18.29 -10.72
N ASP A 209 13.39 -18.90 -9.81
CA ASP A 209 13.24 -20.31 -9.42
C ASP A 209 11.92 -20.61 -8.66
N LYS A 210 11.24 -19.56 -8.17
CA LYS A 210 9.94 -19.66 -7.49
C LYS A 210 8.77 -19.28 -8.39
N LEU A 211 9.03 -18.76 -9.59
CA LEU A 211 7.99 -18.25 -10.48
C LEU A 211 7.59 -19.29 -11.51
N THR A 212 6.29 -19.59 -11.57
CA THR A 212 5.71 -20.40 -12.64
C THR A 212 5.66 -19.65 -13.98
N TYR A 213 5.55 -18.32 -13.95
CA TYR A 213 5.43 -17.46 -15.13
C TYR A 213 6.46 -16.32 -15.10
N TYR A 214 7.10 -16.06 -16.24
CA TYR A 214 8.02 -14.94 -16.40
C TYR A 214 8.07 -14.43 -17.86
N PHE A 215 8.63 -13.24 -18.10
CA PHE A 215 8.80 -12.73 -19.47
C PHE A 215 10.05 -13.30 -20.15
N SER A 216 9.99 -13.52 -21.45
CA SER A 216 11.19 -13.76 -22.25
C SER A 216 12.16 -12.57 -22.17
N GLU A 217 13.44 -12.82 -22.45
CA GLU A 217 14.49 -11.79 -22.39
C GLU A 217 14.24 -10.62 -23.35
N ASP A 218 13.61 -10.90 -24.50
CA ASP A 218 13.20 -9.88 -25.48
C ASP A 218 11.89 -9.17 -25.10
N GLY A 219 11.23 -9.58 -24.01
CA GLY A 219 9.97 -9.00 -23.52
C GLY A 219 8.74 -9.31 -24.38
N ASN A 220 8.85 -10.14 -25.41
CA ASN A 220 7.78 -10.34 -26.40
C ASN A 220 6.83 -11.49 -26.07
N CYS A 221 7.11 -12.30 -25.05
CA CYS A 221 6.22 -13.37 -24.62
C CYS A 221 6.28 -13.65 -23.12
N ILE A 222 5.20 -14.25 -22.63
CA ILE A 222 5.12 -14.83 -21.30
C ILE A 222 5.49 -16.31 -21.44
N ILE A 223 6.41 -16.76 -20.59
CA ILE A 223 6.88 -18.12 -20.51
C ILE A 223 6.29 -18.76 -19.26
N LYS A 224 5.72 -19.94 -19.42
CA LYS A 224 5.39 -20.86 -18.33
C LYS A 224 6.43 -21.95 -18.29
N ASP A 225 7.13 -22.09 -17.17
CA ASP A 225 8.23 -23.05 -17.01
C ASP A 225 7.82 -24.20 -16.11
N TYR A 226 8.01 -25.42 -16.60
CA TYR A 226 7.77 -26.69 -15.92
C TYR A 226 9.09 -27.47 -15.71
N GLY A 227 10.22 -26.77 -15.63
CA GLY A 227 11.56 -27.33 -15.48
C GLY A 227 12.14 -27.77 -16.83
N HIS A 228 11.71 -28.94 -17.32
CA HIS A 228 12.20 -29.50 -18.60
C HIS A 228 11.39 -29.02 -19.81
N TYR A 229 10.31 -28.29 -19.57
CA TYR A 229 9.32 -27.97 -20.58
C TYR A 229 8.86 -26.53 -20.44
N LYS A 230 8.86 -25.79 -21.56
CA LYS A 230 8.44 -24.40 -21.59
C LYS A 230 7.28 -24.20 -22.55
N ARG A 231 6.29 -23.43 -22.10
CA ARG A 231 5.22 -22.91 -22.95
C ARG A 231 5.35 -21.42 -23.11
N TYR A 232 5.02 -20.95 -24.30
CA TYR A 232 5.17 -19.55 -24.68
C TYR A 232 3.83 -19.00 -25.12
N LEU A 233 3.44 -17.88 -24.51
CA LEU A 233 2.29 -17.08 -24.89
C LEU A 233 2.81 -15.75 -25.46
N LYS A 234 2.72 -15.63 -26.79
CA LYS A 234 3.10 -14.42 -27.52
C LYS A 234 1.90 -13.48 -27.61
N VAL A 235 2.19 -12.18 -27.61
CA VAL A 235 1.20 -11.17 -28.00
C VAL A 235 0.69 -11.47 -29.40
N ASP A 236 -0.62 -11.31 -29.59
CA ASP A 236 -1.27 -11.47 -30.88
C ASP A 236 -1.92 -10.16 -31.33
N ASN A 237 -2.52 -10.18 -32.52
CA ASN A 237 -3.12 -8.98 -33.11
C ASN A 237 -4.37 -8.49 -32.35
N ASN A 238 -4.99 -9.35 -31.54
CA ASN A 238 -6.26 -9.08 -30.88
C ASN A 238 -6.11 -8.88 -29.37
N HIS A 239 -5.02 -9.38 -28.77
CA HIS A 239 -4.82 -9.38 -27.33
C HIS A 239 -3.43 -8.92 -26.93
N ASP A 240 -3.39 -8.15 -25.85
CA ASP A 240 -2.20 -7.99 -25.03
C ASP A 240 -2.29 -8.87 -23.79
N TYR A 241 -1.14 -9.20 -23.22
CA TYR A 241 -1.05 -10.12 -22.09
C TYR A 241 -0.22 -9.53 -20.96
N GLY A 242 -0.62 -9.81 -19.74
CA GLY A 242 0.12 -9.46 -18.52
C GLY A 242 0.12 -10.58 -17.50
N ILE A 243 0.86 -10.35 -16.42
CA ILE A 243 1.01 -11.26 -15.30
C ILE A 243 0.68 -10.49 -14.02
N ILE A 244 -0.10 -11.13 -13.15
CA ILE A 244 -0.25 -10.73 -11.75
C ILE A 244 0.50 -11.76 -10.92
N ILE A 245 1.44 -11.34 -10.09
CA ILE A 245 2.16 -12.21 -9.16
C ILE A 245 1.99 -11.64 -7.76
N LYS A 246 1.64 -12.49 -6.80
CA LYS A 246 1.69 -12.22 -5.37
C LYS A 246 2.69 -13.17 -4.73
N LEU A 247 3.67 -12.61 -4.03
CA LEU A 247 4.64 -13.35 -3.23
C LEU A 247 4.57 -12.86 -1.78
N THR A 248 4.55 -13.81 -0.85
CA THR A 248 4.53 -13.59 0.59
C THR A 248 5.79 -14.19 1.21
N GLY A 249 6.15 -13.78 2.43
CA GLY A 249 7.22 -14.43 3.17
C GLY A 249 8.57 -14.46 2.44
N LEU A 250 8.85 -13.42 1.63
CA LEU A 250 10.16 -13.20 1.03
C LEU A 250 11.23 -13.05 2.13
N ASN A 251 12.48 -12.67 1.82
CA ASN A 251 13.61 -12.55 2.77
C ASN A 251 13.32 -11.79 4.10
N HIS A 252 12.13 -11.22 4.26
CA HIS A 252 11.53 -10.78 5.51
C HIS A 252 10.11 -11.37 5.70
N THR A 253 9.88 -12.02 6.84
CA THR A 253 8.73 -12.90 7.16
C THR A 253 7.35 -12.23 7.23
N ASN A 254 7.23 -10.93 6.97
CA ASN A 254 5.96 -10.21 7.09
C ASN A 254 5.76 -9.18 5.97
N ARG A 255 6.10 -9.56 4.74
CA ARG A 255 5.94 -8.71 3.56
C ARG A 255 5.16 -9.40 2.47
N VAL A 256 4.45 -8.58 1.71
CA VAL A 256 3.82 -8.98 0.45
C VAL A 256 4.37 -8.12 -0.67
N LEU A 257 4.70 -8.81 -1.76
CA LEU A 257 5.09 -8.24 -3.04
C LEU A 257 4.02 -8.57 -4.06
N PHE A 258 3.48 -7.54 -4.71
CA PHE A 258 2.74 -7.69 -5.95
C PHE A 258 3.59 -7.25 -7.13
N ILE A 259 3.57 -8.03 -8.21
CA ILE A 259 4.10 -7.65 -9.52
C ILE A 259 2.92 -7.65 -10.49
N ILE A 260 2.71 -6.52 -11.14
CA ILE A 260 1.64 -6.31 -12.12
C ILE A 260 2.32 -5.79 -13.37
N ALA A 261 2.54 -6.69 -14.32
CA ALA A 261 3.44 -6.45 -15.42
C ALA A 261 2.81 -6.94 -16.72
N GLY A 262 2.93 -6.15 -17.79
CA GLY A 262 2.38 -6.46 -19.09
C GLY A 262 3.41 -6.51 -20.19
N ILE A 263 3.07 -7.21 -21.26
CA ILE A 263 3.61 -6.98 -22.59
C ILE A 263 2.68 -5.97 -23.28
N GLN A 264 3.25 -4.90 -23.83
CA GLN A 264 2.52 -3.74 -24.37
C GLN A 264 1.66 -3.03 -23.31
N ASP A 265 1.00 -1.95 -23.73
CA ASP A 265 0.28 -1.05 -22.82
C ASP A 265 -0.93 -1.73 -22.16
N LEU A 266 -1.76 -2.47 -22.91
CA LEU A 266 -2.97 -3.07 -22.36
C LEU A 266 -2.70 -4.30 -21.49
N GLY A 267 -1.53 -4.93 -21.62
CA GLY A 267 -1.15 -6.05 -20.76
C GLY A 267 -1.02 -5.62 -19.29
N THR A 268 -0.40 -4.46 -19.04
CA THR A 268 -0.20 -3.96 -17.67
C THR A 268 -1.50 -3.43 -17.09
N SER A 269 -2.23 -2.59 -17.84
CA SER A 269 -3.49 -2.01 -17.37
C SER A 269 -4.59 -3.05 -17.22
N GLY A 270 -4.69 -4.02 -18.14
CA GLY A 270 -5.63 -5.13 -18.05
C GLY A 270 -5.38 -6.02 -16.84
N ALA A 271 -4.11 -6.34 -16.55
CA ALA A 271 -3.75 -7.07 -15.33
C ALA A 271 -4.12 -6.30 -14.05
N ALA A 272 -3.89 -4.98 -14.03
CA ALA A 272 -4.27 -4.13 -12.90
C ALA A 272 -5.79 -4.03 -12.72
N TYR A 273 -6.54 -3.88 -13.83
CA TYR A 273 -7.99 -3.87 -13.83
C TYR A 273 -8.56 -5.19 -13.32
N TYR A 274 -8.07 -6.33 -13.84
CA TYR A 274 -8.50 -7.66 -13.40
C TYR A 274 -8.28 -7.86 -11.90
N LEU A 275 -7.12 -7.47 -11.38
CA LEU A 275 -6.85 -7.52 -9.93
C LEU A 275 -7.82 -6.67 -9.13
N PHE A 276 -8.18 -5.48 -9.62
CA PHE A 276 -9.12 -4.57 -8.96
C PHE A 276 -10.56 -5.07 -8.97
N ASP A 277 -11.00 -5.62 -10.09
CA ASP A 277 -12.37 -6.07 -10.32
C ASP A 277 -12.63 -7.43 -9.65
N GLN A 278 -11.71 -8.38 -9.84
CA GLN A 278 -11.80 -9.75 -9.34
C GLN A 278 -11.17 -9.95 -7.96
N ALA A 279 -10.88 -8.88 -7.23
CA ALA A 279 -10.18 -8.94 -5.94
C ALA A 279 -10.84 -9.89 -4.91
N SER A 280 -12.17 -9.93 -4.87
CA SER A 280 -12.88 -10.82 -3.94
C SER A 280 -12.75 -12.29 -4.33
N GLU A 281 -12.89 -12.61 -5.62
CA GLU A 281 -12.72 -13.99 -6.08
C GLU A 281 -11.27 -14.45 -5.89
N LEU A 282 -10.31 -13.60 -6.25
CA LEU A 282 -8.89 -13.88 -6.05
C LEU A 282 -8.53 -14.10 -4.58
N ALA A 283 -9.16 -13.34 -3.68
CA ALA A 283 -9.02 -13.54 -2.25
C ALA A 283 -9.58 -14.88 -1.76
N ASP A 284 -10.70 -15.34 -2.33
CA ASP A 284 -11.30 -16.60 -1.94
C ASP A 284 -10.48 -17.79 -2.47
N ARG A 285 -9.90 -17.66 -3.67
CA ARG A 285 -9.05 -18.69 -4.29
C ARG A 285 -7.64 -18.76 -3.72
N TYR A 286 -7.00 -17.62 -3.47
CA TYR A 286 -5.56 -17.52 -3.17
C TYR A 286 -5.22 -16.61 -1.99
N GLY A 287 -6.22 -16.23 -1.19
CA GLY A 287 -6.11 -15.14 -0.22
C GLY A 287 -4.83 -15.16 0.60
N ASN A 288 -4.46 -16.28 1.21
CA ASN A 288 -3.25 -16.37 2.04
C ASN A 288 -2.02 -16.89 1.31
N ASP A 289 -2.17 -17.34 0.07
CA ASP A 289 -1.15 -18.06 -0.66
C ASP A 289 -0.42 -17.17 -1.68
N ASP A 290 0.75 -17.63 -2.09
CA ASP A 290 1.45 -17.09 -3.25
C ASP A 290 0.72 -17.54 -4.51
N PHE A 291 0.62 -16.66 -5.50
CA PHE A 291 0.01 -17.01 -6.77
C PHE A 291 0.60 -16.22 -7.92
N ALA A 292 0.43 -16.76 -9.12
CA ALA A 292 0.75 -16.08 -10.37
C ALA A 292 -0.31 -16.41 -11.42
N LEU A 293 -0.86 -15.38 -12.06
CA LEU A 293 -1.91 -15.47 -13.08
C LEU A 293 -1.47 -14.78 -14.35
N VAL A 294 -1.89 -15.32 -15.49
CA VAL A 294 -1.72 -14.67 -16.79
C VAL A 294 -3.05 -14.07 -17.21
N ILE A 295 -3.04 -12.79 -17.54
CA ILE A 295 -4.23 -12.02 -17.88
C ILE A 295 -4.13 -11.59 -19.35
N GLY A 296 -5.21 -11.72 -20.09
CA GLY A 296 -5.34 -11.20 -21.45
C GLY A 296 -6.31 -10.02 -21.48
N ALA A 297 -6.06 -9.04 -22.35
CA ALA A 297 -6.97 -7.93 -22.61
C ALA A 297 -7.17 -7.76 -24.12
N LYS A 298 -8.40 -7.62 -24.57
CA LYS A 298 -8.76 -7.44 -25.98
C LYS A 298 -8.48 -6.01 -26.42
N LYS A 299 -7.68 -5.84 -27.47
CA LYS A 299 -7.26 -4.54 -28.01
C LYS A 299 -8.42 -3.66 -28.45
N GLU A 300 -9.48 -4.27 -28.99
CA GLU A 300 -10.65 -3.55 -29.50
C GLU A 300 -11.52 -2.93 -28.40
N ILE A 301 -11.53 -3.51 -27.19
CA ILE A 301 -12.35 -3.06 -26.06
C ILE A 301 -11.49 -2.25 -25.07
N GLY A 302 -10.22 -2.64 -24.90
CA GLY A 302 -9.30 -2.06 -23.93
C GLY A 302 -9.12 -2.91 -22.68
N ASP A 303 -8.55 -2.31 -21.65
CA ASP A 303 -8.17 -2.92 -20.37
C ASP A 303 -9.35 -3.53 -19.59
N THR A 304 -10.54 -2.94 -19.70
CA THR A 304 -11.77 -3.44 -19.05
C THR A 304 -12.25 -4.80 -19.57
N SER A 305 -11.69 -5.29 -20.69
CA SER A 305 -11.97 -6.63 -21.22
C SER A 305 -11.10 -7.72 -20.62
N ALA A 306 -10.39 -7.45 -19.53
CA ALA A 306 -9.42 -8.36 -18.97
C ALA A 306 -10.04 -9.71 -18.58
N PHE A 307 -9.35 -10.79 -18.90
CA PHE A 307 -9.74 -12.15 -18.55
C PHE A 307 -8.53 -12.99 -18.16
N GLU A 308 -8.72 -13.96 -17.28
CA GLU A 308 -7.70 -14.93 -16.94
C GLU A 308 -7.46 -15.89 -18.12
N VAL A 309 -6.20 -16.03 -18.53
CA VAL A 309 -5.82 -16.89 -19.64
C VAL A 309 -5.64 -18.31 -19.15
N ASN A 310 -6.43 -19.24 -19.71
CA ASN A 310 -6.08 -20.65 -19.66
C ASN A 310 -4.84 -20.88 -20.53
N PHE A 311 -3.67 -20.90 -19.88
CA PHE A 311 -2.39 -21.05 -20.56
C PHE A 311 -2.32 -22.36 -21.36
N GLU A 312 -3.05 -23.39 -20.92
CA GLU A 312 -3.02 -24.70 -21.57
C GLU A 312 -3.58 -24.66 -23.00
N GLU A 313 -4.60 -23.84 -23.23
CA GLU A 313 -5.31 -23.75 -24.53
C GLU A 313 -4.63 -22.79 -25.52
N LYS A 314 -3.95 -21.75 -25.01
CA LYS A 314 -3.48 -20.62 -25.84
C LYS A 314 -1.99 -20.59 -26.13
N SER A 315 -1.21 -21.49 -25.56
CA SER A 315 0.26 -21.45 -25.65
C SER A 315 0.84 -22.54 -26.55
N ARG A 316 2.06 -22.28 -27.05
CA ARG A 316 2.82 -23.26 -27.83
C ARG A 316 3.81 -24.01 -26.94
N VAL A 317 3.89 -25.32 -27.15
CA VAL A 317 4.71 -26.30 -26.44
C VAL A 317 6.11 -26.36 -27.06
N PHE A 318 7.17 -26.16 -26.29
CA PHE A 318 8.54 -26.43 -26.72
C PHE A 318 9.29 -27.26 -25.67
N ILE A 319 9.96 -28.32 -26.14
CA ILE A 319 10.83 -29.17 -25.30
C ILE A 319 12.24 -28.60 -25.39
N ILE A 320 12.86 -28.31 -24.25
CA ILE A 320 14.27 -27.97 -24.22
C ILE A 320 15.02 -29.30 -24.23
N ASN A 321 15.54 -29.69 -25.40
CA ASN A 321 16.52 -30.76 -25.44
C ASN A 321 17.78 -30.23 -24.76
N GLY A 322 18.08 -30.74 -23.55
CA GLY A 322 19.29 -30.39 -22.85
C GLY A 322 20.50 -30.89 -23.64
N GLU A 323 21.39 -29.97 -24.02
CA GLU A 323 22.78 -30.28 -24.35
C GLU A 323 23.61 -30.37 -23.06
#